data_AF-T1CDL4-F1
#
_entry.id   AF-T1CDL4-F1
#
_cell.length_a   1.000
_cell.length_b   1.000
_cell.length_c   1.000
_cell.angle_alpha   90.00
_cell.angle_beta   90.00
_cell.angle_gamma   90.00
#
_symmetry.space_group_name_H-M   'P 1'
#
loop_
_entity.id
_entity.type
_entity.pdbx_description
1 polymer ?
#
loop_
_entity_poly.entity_id
_entity_poly.type
_entity_poly.pdbx_seq_one_letter_code
_entity_poly.pdbx_strand_id
1 'polypeptide(L)'
;MRAQHVASAIAVGVDSIEVYRILELGIISTGGEIVPDGDVKNTTQPLLASYFSTPYLHTHDLGVVPDEKVSIRDAVKKVINSHDMIVVTGGTSLGAKDLVVDALDELGDMVFGGVMIRPGRTISVYDIG
;
A
#
# COMPACT_ATOMS: atom_id res chain seq x y z
N MET A 1 6.43 1.39 -21.40
CA MET A 1 6.99 1.62 -22.75
C MET A 1 7.72 2.95 -22.77
N ARG A 2 8.87 3.07 -23.46
CA ARG A 2 9.62 4.35 -23.60
C ARG A 2 9.48 4.89 -25.03
N ALA A 3 9.78 6.17 -25.24
CA ALA A 3 9.61 6.82 -26.55
C ALA A 3 10.32 6.09 -27.70
N GLN A 4 11.55 5.63 -27.49
CA GLN A 4 12.29 4.89 -28.52
C GLN A 4 11.65 3.55 -28.90
N HIS A 5 10.93 2.89 -27.98
CA HIS A 5 10.26 1.63 -28.28
C HIS A 5 9.10 1.84 -29.26
N VAL A 6 8.43 2.99 -29.19
CA VAL A 6 7.36 3.35 -30.13
C VAL A 6 7.93 3.49 -31.54
N ALA A 7 9.05 4.20 -31.69
CA ALA A 7 9.72 4.35 -32.99
C ALA A 7 10.18 3.00 -33.55
N SER A 8 10.76 2.13 -32.71
CA SER A 8 11.17 0.79 -33.11
C SER A 8 10.00 -0.07 -33.59
N ALA A 9 8.86 -0.04 -32.89
CA ALA A 9 7.67 -0.80 -33.26
C ALA A 9 7.14 -0.38 -34.64
N ILE A 10 7.02 0.93 -34.87
CA ILE A 10 6.58 1.49 -36.15
C ILE A 10 7.54 1.08 -37.28
N ALA A 11 8.85 1.14 -37.04
CA ALA A 11 9.87 0.84 -38.05
C ALA A 11 9.81 -0.61 -38.56
N VAL A 12 9.33 -1.56 -37.73
CA VAL A 12 9.17 -2.97 -38.10
C VAL A 12 7.73 -3.35 -38.44
N GLY A 13 6.83 -2.37 -38.55
CA GLY A 13 5.43 -2.58 -38.92
C GLY A 13 4.56 -3.17 -37.80
N VAL A 14 4.94 -2.98 -36.54
CA VAL A 14 4.13 -3.35 -35.36
C VAL A 14 3.29 -2.15 -34.94
N ASP A 15 1.98 -2.29 -35.08
CA ASP A 15 0.93 -1.30 -34.85
C ASP A 15 0.21 -1.46 -33.50
N SER A 16 0.38 -2.61 -32.84
CA SER A 16 -0.12 -2.86 -31.48
C SER A 16 0.87 -3.67 -30.66
N ILE A 17 0.93 -3.40 -29.35
CA ILE A 17 1.81 -4.09 -28.40
C ILE A 17 0.97 -4.48 -27.20
N GLU A 18 0.99 -5.77 -26.85
CA GLU A 18 0.41 -6.24 -25.59
C GLU A 18 1.24 -5.71 -24.42
N VAL A 19 0.57 -5.07 -23.47
CA VAL A 19 1.19 -4.50 -22.27
C VAL A 19 0.44 -4.98 -21.05
N TYR A 20 1.15 -5.04 -19.91
CA TYR A 20 0.50 -5.20 -18.63
C TYR A 20 -0.41 -4.00 -18.35
N ARG A 21 -1.55 -4.27 -17.70
CA ARG A 21 -2.40 -3.21 -17.17
C ARG A 21 -1.66 -2.40 -16.10
N ILE A 22 -2.17 -1.21 -15.84
CA ILE A 22 -1.75 -0.40 -14.69
C ILE A 22 -2.16 -1.12 -13.41
N LEU A 23 -1.26 -1.11 -12.41
CA LEU A 23 -1.53 -1.68 -11.09
C LEU A 23 -2.25 -0.66 -10.21
N GLU A 24 -3.14 -1.13 -9.35
CA GLU A 24 -3.91 -0.33 -8.40
C GLU A 24 -3.33 -0.49 -6.98
N LEU A 25 -2.81 0.59 -6.40
CA LEU A 25 -2.24 0.63 -5.05
C LEU A 25 -3.13 1.44 -4.12
N GLY A 26 -3.59 0.86 -3.02
CA GLY A 26 -4.29 1.58 -1.94
C GLY A 26 -3.38 1.87 -0.74
N ILE A 27 -3.44 3.07 -0.18
CA ILE A 27 -2.72 3.43 1.05
C ILE A 27 -3.71 3.74 2.17
N ILE A 28 -3.62 2.99 3.26
CA ILE A 28 -4.40 3.20 4.49
C ILE A 28 -3.43 3.64 5.59
N SER A 29 -3.79 4.67 6.35
CA SER A 29 -3.07 5.05 7.57
C SER A 29 -3.88 4.73 8.80
N THR A 30 -3.20 4.41 9.90
CA THR A 30 -3.80 4.23 11.23
C THR A 30 -2.90 4.83 12.31
N GLY A 31 -3.52 5.36 13.36
CA GLY A 31 -2.84 6.02 14.47
C GLY A 31 -3.75 7.07 15.11
N GLY A 32 -3.95 6.98 16.43
CA GLY A 32 -4.84 7.88 17.16
C GLY A 32 -4.39 9.35 17.14
N GLU A 33 -3.11 9.60 16.85
CA GLU A 33 -2.50 10.92 16.76
C GLU A 33 -2.60 11.58 15.38
N ILE A 34 -2.94 10.82 14.34
CA ILE A 34 -3.00 11.30 12.94
C ILE A 34 -4.43 11.42 12.38
N VAL A 35 -5.44 11.18 13.21
CA VAL A 35 -6.86 11.43 12.90
C VAL A 35 -7.13 12.95 12.79
N PRO A 36 -8.28 13.39 12.24
CA PRO A 36 -8.57 14.82 12.01
C PRO A 36 -8.41 15.74 13.24
N ASP A 37 -8.59 15.22 14.46
CA ASP A 37 -8.41 15.94 15.73
C ASP A 37 -7.09 15.57 16.46
N GLY A 38 -6.18 14.90 15.76
CA GLY A 38 -4.90 14.45 16.28
C GLY A 38 -3.85 15.56 16.30
N ASP A 39 -2.88 15.43 17.20
CA ASP A 39 -1.79 16.40 17.39
C ASP A 39 -0.66 16.29 16.34
N VAL A 40 -0.69 15.24 15.50
CA VAL A 40 0.37 14.94 14.53
C VAL A 40 -0.18 14.96 13.11
N LYS A 41 0.55 15.62 12.21
CA LYS A 41 0.22 15.60 10.78
C LYS A 41 0.60 14.27 10.16
N ASN A 42 -0.32 13.65 9.44
CA ASN A 42 0.00 12.47 8.61
C ASN A 42 0.95 12.87 7.47
N THR A 43 2.22 12.47 7.59
CA THR A 43 3.26 12.75 6.59
C THR A 43 3.62 11.54 5.73
N THR A 44 3.40 10.33 6.24
CA THR A 44 3.77 9.09 5.54
C THR A 44 2.83 8.82 4.37
N GLN A 45 1.52 9.00 4.54
CA GLN A 45 0.55 8.79 3.47
C GLN A 45 0.80 9.70 2.25
N PRO A 46 0.90 11.04 2.39
CA PRO A 46 1.18 11.90 1.23
C PRO A 46 2.57 11.66 0.63
N LEU A 47 3.56 11.26 1.44
CA LEU A 47 4.88 10.85 0.94
C LEU A 47 4.77 9.64 0.03
N LEU A 48 4.12 8.56 0.49
CA LEU A 48 3.97 7.33 -0.29
C LEU A 48 3.12 7.56 -1.55
N ALA A 49 2.01 8.30 -1.42
CA ALA A 49 1.17 8.64 -2.57
C ALA A 49 1.95 9.42 -3.65
N SER A 50 2.83 10.34 -3.23
CA SER A 50 3.68 11.09 -4.15
C SER A 50 4.78 10.22 -4.75
N TYR A 51 5.41 9.36 -3.94
CA TYR A 51 6.49 8.47 -4.39
C TYR A 51 6.02 7.44 -5.42
N PHE A 52 4.84 6.88 -5.20
CA PHE A 52 4.25 5.85 -6.07
C PHE A 52 3.46 6.42 -7.27
N SER A 53 3.37 7.74 -7.39
CA SER A 53 2.75 8.42 -8.54
C SER A 53 3.61 8.23 -9.80
N THR A 54 3.37 7.12 -10.49
CA THR A 54 4.10 6.74 -11.70
C THR A 54 3.13 6.38 -12.83
N PRO A 55 3.56 6.40 -14.12
CA PRO A 55 2.67 6.05 -15.23
C PRO A 55 2.15 4.60 -15.26
N TYR A 56 2.66 3.73 -14.40
CA TYR A 56 2.35 2.29 -14.37
C TYR A 56 1.75 1.83 -13.04
N LEU A 57 1.51 2.76 -12.11
CA LEU A 57 0.93 2.49 -10.80
C LEU A 57 -0.06 3.61 -10.44
N HIS A 58 -1.33 3.27 -10.36
CA HIS A 58 -2.38 4.17 -9.93
C HIS A 58 -2.52 4.07 -8.40
N THR A 59 -2.23 5.16 -7.70
CA THR A 59 -2.17 5.18 -6.24
C THR A 59 -3.38 5.91 -5.66
N HIS A 60 -4.08 5.24 -4.75
CA HIS A 60 -5.27 5.73 -4.06
C HIS A 60 -4.96 6.03 -2.61
N ASP A 61 -5.30 7.25 -2.21
CA ASP A 61 -5.41 7.61 -0.79
C ASP A 61 -6.74 7.04 -0.25
N LEU A 62 -6.65 6.06 0.63
CA LEU A 62 -7.81 5.41 1.26
C LEU A 62 -8.12 5.97 2.66
N GLY A 63 -7.40 7.02 3.07
CA GLY A 63 -7.63 7.76 4.30
C GLY A 63 -7.01 7.17 5.56
N VAL A 64 -7.33 7.83 6.66
CA VAL A 64 -6.91 7.44 8.02
C VAL A 64 -8.06 6.73 8.72
N VAL A 65 -7.79 5.58 9.32
CA VAL A 65 -8.75 4.82 10.13
C VAL A 65 -8.35 4.84 11.61
N PRO A 66 -9.32 4.67 12.53
CA PRO A 66 -9.01 4.54 13.96
C PRO A 66 -7.97 3.46 14.24
N ASP A 67 -7.18 3.64 15.31
CA ASP A 67 -6.17 2.69 15.79
C ASP A 67 -6.83 1.52 16.54
N GLU A 68 -7.67 0.78 15.82
CA GLU A 68 -8.44 -0.34 16.31
C GLU A 68 -8.38 -1.49 15.30
N LYS A 69 -8.11 -2.71 15.79
CA LYS A 69 -8.04 -3.93 14.96
C LYS A 69 -9.21 -4.06 13.98
N VAL A 70 -10.44 -3.86 14.45
CA VAL A 70 -11.66 -4.01 13.62
C VAL A 70 -11.71 -2.97 12.51
N SER A 71 -11.35 -1.73 12.82
CA SER A 71 -11.34 -0.62 11.86
C SER A 71 -10.30 -0.84 10.76
N ILE A 72 -9.10 -1.30 11.13
CA ILE A 72 -8.03 -1.66 10.18
C ILE A 72 -8.47 -2.80 9.27
N ARG A 73 -8.97 -3.90 9.86
CA ARG A 73 -9.44 -5.07 9.12
C ARG A 73 -10.54 -4.72 8.13
N ASP A 74 -11.57 -3.98 8.57
CA ASP A 74 -12.73 -3.68 7.73
C ASP A 74 -12.36 -2.71 6.59
N ALA A 75 -11.41 -1.80 6.83
CA ALA A 75 -10.88 -0.93 5.79
C ALA A 75 -10.12 -1.69 4.70
N VAL A 76 -9.23 -2.62 5.08
CA VAL A 76 -8.51 -3.48 4.13
C VAL A 76 -9.50 -4.37 3.37
N LYS A 77 -10.42 -5.03 4.08
CA LYS A 77 -11.43 -5.92 3.48
C LYS A 77 -12.34 -5.21 2.47
N LYS A 78 -12.62 -3.92 2.66
CA LYS A 78 -13.44 -3.13 1.74
C LYS A 78 -12.78 -2.95 0.37
N VAL A 79 -11.46 -2.95 0.30
CA VAL A 79 -10.70 -2.55 -0.90
C VAL A 79 -9.91 -3.70 -1.54
N ILE A 80 -9.87 -4.87 -0.88
CA ILE A 80 -9.10 -6.04 -1.29
C ILE A 80 -9.39 -6.55 -2.70
N ASN A 81 -10.64 -6.49 -3.15
CA ASN A 81 -11.04 -6.98 -4.47
C ASN A 81 -10.83 -5.96 -5.59
N SER A 82 -10.42 -4.74 -5.27
CA SER A 82 -10.27 -3.64 -6.23
C SER A 82 -8.85 -3.07 -6.31
N HIS A 83 -7.91 -3.62 -5.54
CA HIS A 83 -6.51 -3.18 -5.53
C HIS A 83 -5.58 -4.38 -5.60
N ASP A 84 -4.45 -4.19 -6.26
CA ASP A 84 -3.40 -5.21 -6.39
C ASP A 84 -2.45 -5.22 -5.20
N MET A 85 -2.31 -4.06 -4.55
CA MET A 85 -1.48 -3.89 -3.39
C MET A 85 -2.13 -2.91 -2.42
N ILE A 86 -2.06 -3.22 -1.14
CA ILE A 86 -2.54 -2.36 -0.06
C ILE A 86 -1.36 -2.13 0.88
N VAL A 87 -1.06 -0.86 1.14
CA VAL A 87 -0.04 -0.46 2.11
C VAL A 87 -0.75 0.12 3.33
N VAL A 88 -0.60 -0.53 4.47
CA VAL A 88 -1.04 -0.02 5.76
C VAL A 88 0.14 0.65 6.46
N THR A 89 -0.04 1.87 6.92
CA THR A 89 0.99 2.66 7.60
C THR A 89 0.56 3.04 9.01
N GLY A 90 1.50 3.06 9.95
CA GLY A 90 1.22 3.28 11.38
C GLY A 90 0.92 1.97 12.11
N GLY A 91 0.35 2.05 13.31
CA GLY A 91 -0.05 0.89 14.13
C GLY A 91 1.08 0.02 14.70
N THR A 92 2.35 0.27 14.35
CA THR A 92 3.49 -0.49 14.86
C THR A 92 3.99 0.10 16.19
N SER A 93 3.55 -0.45 17.32
CA SER A 93 4.09 -0.10 18.64
C SER A 93 5.27 -1.02 19.01
N LEU A 94 6.38 -0.44 19.48
CA LEU A 94 7.56 -1.19 19.93
C LEU A 94 7.32 -1.99 21.22
N GLY A 95 6.18 -1.83 21.90
CA GLY A 95 5.91 -2.44 23.20
C GLY A 95 4.52 -3.07 23.38
N ALA A 96 3.58 -2.87 22.45
CA ALA A 96 2.25 -3.48 22.46
C ALA A 96 2.07 -4.38 21.23
N LYS A 97 1.08 -5.28 21.28
CA LYS A 97 0.66 -6.04 20.10
C LYS A 97 0.44 -5.10 18.92
N ASP A 98 0.98 -5.48 17.78
CA ASP A 98 0.81 -4.74 16.54
C ASP A 98 -0.60 -4.99 16.01
N LEU A 99 -1.46 -3.98 16.11
CA LEU A 99 -2.87 -4.09 15.73
C LEU A 99 -3.05 -4.32 14.23
N VAL A 100 -2.08 -3.89 13.41
CA VAL A 100 -2.09 -4.14 11.97
C VAL A 100 -1.82 -5.61 11.71
N VAL A 101 -0.81 -6.18 12.35
CA VAL A 101 -0.53 -7.63 12.26
C VAL A 101 -1.75 -8.44 12.71
N ASP A 102 -2.29 -8.16 13.90
CA ASP A 102 -3.45 -8.88 14.42
C ASP A 102 -4.71 -8.75 13.52
N ALA A 103 -4.85 -7.64 12.78
CA ALA A 103 -5.95 -7.42 11.83
C ALA A 103 -5.74 -8.16 10.51
N LEU A 104 -4.51 -8.18 9.98
CA LEU A 104 -4.16 -8.82 8.72
C LEU A 104 -4.12 -10.35 8.83
N ASP A 105 -3.76 -10.89 10.00
CA ASP A 105 -3.86 -12.33 10.32
C ASP A 105 -5.29 -12.89 10.18
N GLU A 106 -6.34 -12.04 10.24
CA GLU A 106 -7.73 -12.47 9.98
C GLU A 106 -8.11 -12.48 8.50
N LEU A 107 -7.29 -11.86 7.63
CA LEU A 107 -7.60 -11.65 6.23
C LEU A 107 -6.79 -12.55 5.30
N GLY A 108 -5.56 -12.89 5.67
CA GLY A 108 -4.67 -13.68 4.84
C GLY A 108 -3.47 -14.22 5.61
N ASP A 109 -2.48 -14.71 4.86
CA ASP A 109 -1.31 -15.38 5.41
C ASP A 109 -0.10 -14.44 5.41
N MET A 110 0.59 -14.36 6.55
CA MET A 110 1.84 -13.60 6.65
C MET A 110 2.94 -14.29 5.81
N VAL A 111 3.47 -13.57 4.82
CA VAL A 111 4.62 -14.02 4.02
C VAL A 111 5.91 -13.85 4.81
N PHE A 112 6.08 -12.66 5.42
CA PHE A 112 7.14 -12.43 6.40
C PHE A 112 6.75 -11.30 7.36
N GLY A 113 7.28 -11.36 8.57
CA GLY A 113 7.12 -10.36 9.61
C GLY A 113 8.47 -9.97 10.20
N GLY A 114 8.80 -8.70 10.08
CA GLY A 114 10.04 -8.13 10.55
C GLY A 114 11.25 -8.46 9.69
N VAL A 115 12.16 -7.50 9.58
CA VAL A 115 13.36 -7.59 8.74
C VAL A 115 14.57 -7.01 9.47
N MET A 116 15.76 -7.55 9.22
CA MET A 116 17.00 -7.10 9.88
C MET A 116 17.58 -5.83 9.22
N ILE A 117 16.81 -4.74 9.20
CA ILE A 117 17.22 -3.42 8.70
C ILE A 117 16.95 -2.32 9.73
N ARG A 118 17.62 -1.17 9.59
CA ARG A 118 17.39 0.02 10.42
C ARG A 118 17.50 1.30 9.57
N PRO A 119 16.44 2.15 9.50
CA PRO A 119 15.08 1.94 10.02
C PRO A 119 14.31 0.85 9.25
N GLY A 120 13.14 0.43 9.76
CA GLY A 120 12.24 -0.51 9.07
C GLY A 120 12.14 -1.93 9.63
N ARG A 121 12.59 -2.18 10.86
CA ARG A 121 12.62 -3.52 11.47
C ARG A 121 11.26 -4.23 11.52
N THR A 122 10.16 -3.49 11.58
CA THR A 122 8.80 -3.99 11.82
C THR A 122 7.98 -4.19 10.54
N ILE A 123 8.57 -4.06 9.35
CA ILE A 123 7.84 -4.28 8.09
C ILE A 123 7.35 -5.73 8.02
N SER A 124 6.09 -5.91 7.61
CA SER A 124 5.49 -7.21 7.32
C SER A 124 4.82 -7.18 5.94
N VAL A 125 4.67 -8.36 5.34
CA VAL A 125 3.96 -8.57 4.08
C VAL A 125 3.01 -9.75 4.23
N TYR A 126 1.80 -9.58 3.71
CA TYR A 126 0.75 -10.58 3.72
C TYR A 126 0.32 -10.89 2.30
N ASP A 127 -0.02 -12.16 2.07
CA ASP A 127 -0.75 -12.61 0.90
C ASP A 127 -2.23 -12.68 1.28
N ILE A 128 -3.07 -11.96 0.56
CA ILE A 128 -4.49 -11.83 0.85
C ILE A 128 -5.34 -12.23 -0.37
N GLY A 129 -4.97 -13.36 -1.00
CA GLY A 129 -5.77 -14.03 -2.04
C GLY A 129 -6.14 -13.16 -3.24
#